data_AF-A0A964AIN2-F1
#
_entry.id   AF-A0A964AIN2-F1
#
_cell.length_a   1.000
_cell.length_b   1.000
_cell.length_c   1.000
_cell.angle_alpha   90.00
_cell.angle_beta   90.00
_cell.angle_gamma   90.00
#
_symmetry.space_group_name_H-M   'P 1'
#
loop_
_entity.id
_entity.type
_entity.pdbx_description
1 polymer ?
#
loop_
_entity_poly.entity_id
_entity_poly.type
_entity_poly.pdbx_seq_one_letter_code
_entity_poly.pdbx_strand_id
1 'polypeptide(L)'
;MRIDGDLLLAWMTHLGSGSWAGFRSAVAELAGEGDSASAIVKKLRIVLSELGHADFFVDGTTRWQVRAPALAGTSDGHGATLVGGRTPDLLDHVRQAAISEGVHVDSQLSSLGLRALRFQADQGQLGKLAEKAGVPYLHELDFRLASALPAVIGLAWAAARRSEPINWEPWSWDFSSSDWVAGRRPNTARRYVNRHGAMRHMLHFRRGGLRKLGPFLAIYAAAAHNGRRVASYDVRSRELRVPRRSPLPEAFSRAACIAGGLPSTGDGDRLIYGNVAPEIASIILARLGQPLSPFFQESPGVNS
;
A
#
# COMPACT_ATOMS: atom_id res chain seq x y z
N MET A 1 -18.99 18.30 5.11
CA MET A 1 -17.95 18.99 4.31
C MET A 1 -17.05 17.92 3.69
N ARG A 2 -16.77 17.99 2.38
CA ARG A 2 -15.87 17.04 1.70
C ARG A 2 -14.47 17.62 1.73
N ILE A 3 -13.49 16.87 2.24
CA ILE A 3 -12.08 17.29 2.22
C ILE A 3 -11.57 17.35 0.78
N ASP A 4 -10.78 18.37 0.46
CA ASP A 4 -10.09 18.51 -0.82
C ASP A 4 -8.67 17.92 -0.73
N GLY A 5 -8.56 16.63 -1.10
CA GLY A 5 -7.30 15.90 -1.09
C GLY A 5 -6.31 16.37 -2.16
N ASP A 6 -6.79 16.92 -3.28
CA ASP A 6 -5.94 17.47 -4.34
C ASP A 6 -5.27 18.77 -3.86
N LEU A 7 -6.01 19.64 -3.16
CA LEU A 7 -5.47 20.84 -2.53
C LEU A 7 -4.41 20.48 -1.47
N LEU A 8 -4.68 19.48 -0.63
CA LEU A 8 -3.68 19.00 0.34
C LEU A 8 -2.41 18.52 -0.36
N LEU A 9 -2.53 17.71 -1.41
CA LEU A 9 -1.37 17.19 -2.13
C LEU A 9 -0.61 18.32 -2.84
N ALA A 10 -1.29 19.34 -3.37
CA ALA A 10 -0.65 20.52 -3.93
C ALA A 10 0.17 21.28 -2.88
N TRP A 11 -0.39 21.51 -1.69
CA TRP A 11 0.34 22.10 -0.56
C TRP A 11 1.56 21.25 -0.17
N MET A 12 1.39 19.93 -0.03
CA MET A 12 2.50 19.04 0.28
C MET A 12 3.59 19.09 -0.80
N THR A 13 3.19 19.16 -2.07
CA THR A 13 4.11 19.22 -3.22
C THR A 13 4.94 20.49 -3.20
N HIS A 14 4.33 21.64 -2.89
CA HIS A 14 5.03 22.91 -2.76
C HIS A 14 6.10 22.88 -1.66
N LEU A 15 5.82 22.23 -0.53
CA LEU A 15 6.77 22.09 0.57
C LEU A 15 7.82 21.00 0.34
N GLY A 16 7.50 19.95 -0.41
CA GLY A 16 8.35 18.78 -0.68
C GLY A 16 8.55 17.83 0.52
N SER A 17 8.66 18.35 1.74
CA SER A 17 8.71 17.56 2.98
C SER A 17 8.19 18.34 4.18
N GLY A 18 7.87 17.64 5.28
CA GLY A 18 7.44 18.30 6.51
C GLY A 18 7.30 17.37 7.69
N SER A 19 6.80 17.90 8.81
CA SER A 19 6.54 17.11 10.02
C SER A 19 5.15 16.48 9.98
N TRP A 20 5.00 15.33 10.65
CA TRP A 20 3.70 14.69 10.86
C TRP A 20 2.71 15.61 11.58
N ALA A 21 3.19 16.43 12.52
CA ALA A 21 2.37 17.43 13.18
C ALA A 21 1.80 18.46 12.19
N GLY A 22 2.63 18.98 11.27
CA GLY A 22 2.20 19.91 10.23
C GLY A 22 1.16 19.28 9.28
N PHE A 23 1.37 18.04 8.86
CA PHE A 23 0.38 17.31 8.05
C PHE A 23 -0.97 17.18 8.77
N ARG A 24 -0.97 16.81 10.06
CA ARG A 24 -2.22 16.71 10.84
C ARG A 24 -2.94 18.06 10.95
N SER A 25 -2.18 19.14 11.13
CA SER A 25 -2.74 20.48 11.21
C SER A 25 -3.42 20.86 9.88
N ALA A 26 -2.75 20.67 8.76
CA ALA A 26 -3.30 20.96 7.43
C ALA A 26 -4.57 20.12 7.13
N VAL A 27 -4.58 18.84 7.49
CA VAL A 27 -5.78 18.00 7.33
C VAL A 27 -6.92 18.47 8.21
N ALA A 28 -6.64 18.87 9.46
CA ALA A 28 -7.68 19.37 10.37
C ALA A 28 -8.32 20.66 9.84
N GLU A 29 -7.50 21.57 9.30
CA GLU A 29 -7.97 22.80 8.66
C GLU A 29 -8.88 22.51 7.46
N LEU A 30 -8.49 21.57 6.59
CA LEU A 30 -9.29 21.18 5.42
C LEU A 30 -10.55 20.37 5.75
N ALA A 31 -10.53 19.60 6.84
CA ALA A 31 -11.68 18.79 7.26
C ALA A 31 -12.78 19.62 7.94
N GLY A 32 -12.44 20.81 8.46
CA GLY A 32 -13.32 21.63 9.29
C GLY A 32 -13.47 21.11 10.72
N GLU A 33 -14.28 21.80 11.52
CA GLU A 33 -14.55 21.42 12.91
C GLU A 33 -15.38 20.13 12.97
N GLY A 34 -14.83 19.08 13.61
CA GLY A 34 -15.57 17.85 13.90
C GLY A 34 -14.70 16.67 14.34
N ASP A 35 -15.32 15.74 15.07
CA ASP A 35 -14.66 14.57 15.70
C ASP A 35 -14.01 13.58 14.71
N SER A 36 -14.23 13.76 13.40
CA SER A 36 -13.73 12.87 12.35
C SER A 36 -12.30 13.15 11.87
N ALA A 37 -11.68 14.27 12.28
CA ALA A 37 -10.38 14.71 11.76
C ALA A 37 -9.27 13.66 11.93
N SER A 38 -9.19 13.00 13.10
CA SER A 38 -8.19 11.95 13.37
C SER A 38 -8.34 10.72 12.45
N ALA A 39 -9.58 10.34 12.12
CA ALA A 39 -9.85 9.26 11.19
C ALA A 39 -9.48 9.65 9.76
N ILE A 40 -9.78 10.88 9.35
CA ILE A 40 -9.45 11.43 8.03
C ILE A 40 -7.93 11.51 7.85
N VAL A 41 -7.19 12.04 8.84
CA VAL A 41 -5.71 12.07 8.88
C VAL A 41 -5.13 10.69 8.60
N LYS A 42 -5.62 9.66 9.29
CA LYS A 42 -5.12 8.29 9.12
C LYS A 42 -5.42 7.76 7.71
N LYS A 43 -6.65 7.99 7.21
CA LYS A 43 -7.07 7.56 5.87
C LYS A 43 -6.25 8.23 4.77
N LEU A 44 -6.09 9.56 4.82
CA LEU A 44 -5.30 10.31 3.85
C LEU A 44 -3.83 9.88 3.85
N ARG A 45 -3.22 9.72 5.03
CA ARG A 45 -1.86 9.20 5.14
C ARG A 45 -1.69 7.85 4.44
N ILE A 46 -2.64 6.94 4.66
CA ILE A 46 -2.63 5.61 4.04
C ILE A 46 -2.76 5.75 2.52
N VAL A 47 -3.78 6.44 2.03
CA VAL A 47 -4.06 6.58 0.59
C VAL A 47 -2.91 7.28 -0.14
N LEU A 48 -2.35 8.34 0.41
CA LEU A 48 -1.21 9.06 -0.19
C LEU A 48 0.05 8.17 -0.27
N SER A 49 0.27 7.30 0.72
CA SER A 49 1.39 6.34 0.70
C SER A 49 1.14 5.19 -0.27
N GLU A 50 -0.08 4.64 -0.27
CA GLU A 50 -0.49 3.53 -1.14
C GLU A 50 -0.40 3.91 -2.63
N LEU A 51 -0.86 5.11 -2.98
CA LEU A 51 -0.79 5.61 -4.36
C LEU A 51 0.59 6.16 -4.77
N GLY A 52 1.58 6.08 -3.88
CA GLY A 52 2.94 6.53 -4.18
C GLY A 52 3.06 8.06 -4.34
N HIS A 53 2.18 8.84 -3.72
CA HIS A 53 2.28 10.31 -3.71
C HIS A 53 3.29 10.80 -2.67
N ALA A 54 3.32 10.17 -1.49
CA ALA A 54 4.20 10.59 -0.40
C ALA A 54 4.65 9.40 0.46
N ASP A 55 5.85 9.52 1.04
CA ASP A 55 6.30 8.65 2.11
C ASP A 55 6.05 9.31 3.47
N PHE A 56 5.67 8.49 4.45
CA PHE A 56 5.49 8.91 5.83
C PHE A 56 6.41 8.12 6.74
N PHE A 57 6.85 8.76 7.82
CA PHE A 57 7.76 8.19 8.81
C PHE A 57 9.10 7.73 8.21
N VAL A 58 9.63 8.54 7.28
CA VAL A 58 10.89 8.29 6.57
C VAL A 58 12.02 8.03 7.59
N ASP A 59 12.75 6.93 7.40
CA ASP A 59 13.84 6.47 8.27
C ASP A 59 13.49 6.37 9.76
N GLY A 60 12.21 6.06 10.06
CA GLY A 60 11.72 5.94 11.44
C GLY A 60 11.52 7.28 12.15
N THR A 61 11.62 8.39 11.43
CA THR A 61 11.33 9.74 11.94
C THR A 61 9.83 10.02 11.95
N THR A 62 9.43 11.20 12.42
CA THR A 62 8.05 11.71 12.34
C THR A 62 7.86 12.66 11.17
N ARG A 63 8.59 12.47 10.06
CA ARG A 63 8.51 13.31 8.86
C ARG A 63 7.74 12.64 7.73
N TRP A 64 7.24 13.46 6.82
CA TRP A 64 6.73 13.04 5.52
C TRP A 64 7.55 13.69 4.41
N GLN A 65 7.53 13.06 3.23
CA GLN A 65 8.19 13.54 2.02
C GLN A 65 7.33 13.22 0.80
N VAL A 66 7.12 14.20 -0.07
CA VAL A 66 6.42 14.00 -1.33
C VAL A 66 7.39 13.42 -2.36
N ARG A 67 6.90 12.49 -3.17
CA ARG A 67 7.67 11.90 -4.28
C ARG A 67 7.58 12.80 -5.49
N ALA A 68 8.63 12.85 -6.32
CA ALA A 68 8.55 13.57 -7.59
C ALA A 68 7.40 13.02 -8.46
N PRO A 69 6.68 13.87 -9.20
CA PRO A 69 5.65 13.42 -10.15
C PRO A 69 6.24 12.44 -11.16
N ALA A 70 5.49 11.41 -11.51
CA ALA A 70 5.87 10.47 -12.55
C ALA A 70 4.63 9.77 -13.12
N LEU A 71 4.73 9.31 -14.37
CA LEU A 71 3.81 8.31 -14.91
C LEU A 71 4.35 6.92 -14.62
N ALA A 72 3.67 6.22 -13.71
CA ALA A 72 3.96 4.83 -13.37
C ALA A 72 3.34 3.92 -14.43
N GLY A 73 4.14 3.39 -15.35
CA GLY A 73 3.69 2.43 -16.35
C GLY A 73 3.36 1.06 -15.74
N THR A 74 2.34 0.41 -16.29
CA THR A 74 1.95 -0.96 -15.94
C THR A 74 2.76 -2.00 -16.68
N SER A 75 2.84 -3.21 -16.14
CA SER A 75 3.65 -4.28 -16.72
C SER A 75 3.11 -4.88 -18.02
N ASP A 76 1.85 -4.62 -18.33
CA ASP A 76 1.24 -5.00 -19.61
C ASP A 76 1.56 -4.00 -20.74
N GLY A 77 2.25 -2.88 -20.44
CA GLY A 77 2.66 -1.87 -21.43
C GLY A 77 1.51 -1.03 -21.99
N HIS A 78 0.29 -1.18 -21.47
CA HIS A 78 -0.92 -0.55 -22.01
C HIS A 78 -1.56 0.47 -21.07
N GLY A 79 -0.95 0.71 -19.90
CA GLY A 79 -1.47 1.62 -18.91
C GLY A 79 -0.39 2.43 -18.20
N ALA A 80 -0.81 3.56 -17.63
CA ALA A 80 -0.02 4.27 -16.64
C ALA A 80 -0.91 4.98 -15.60
N THR A 81 -0.36 5.26 -14.42
CA THR A 81 -1.00 6.09 -13.40
C THR A 81 -0.10 7.27 -13.03
N LEU A 82 -0.67 8.47 -12.87
CA LEU A 82 0.08 9.61 -12.34
C LEU A 82 0.29 9.45 -10.83
N VAL A 83 1.54 9.32 -10.42
CA VAL A 83 1.97 9.19 -9.02
C VAL A 83 2.84 10.38 -8.61
N GLY A 84 3.18 10.49 -7.32
CA GLY A 84 3.99 11.58 -6.79
C GLY A 84 3.20 12.87 -6.51
N GLY A 85 3.93 13.95 -6.23
CA GLY A 85 3.40 15.28 -6.01
C GLY A 85 2.76 15.86 -7.25
N ARG A 86 1.79 16.75 -7.06
CA ARG A 86 1.11 17.43 -8.17
C ARG A 86 0.54 18.77 -7.75
N THR A 87 0.54 19.69 -8.71
CA THR A 87 -0.11 21.00 -8.63
C THR A 87 -1.26 21.07 -9.64
N PRO A 88 -2.19 22.03 -9.54
CA PRO A 88 -3.20 22.26 -10.56
C PRO A 88 -2.60 22.42 -11.96
N ASP A 89 -1.55 23.24 -12.09
CA ASP A 89 -0.85 23.47 -13.38
C ASP A 89 -0.30 22.17 -13.98
N LEU A 90 0.30 21.30 -13.17
CA LEU A 90 0.79 20.01 -13.64
C LEU A 90 -0.37 19.13 -14.13
N LEU A 91 -1.48 19.10 -13.41
CA LEU A 91 -2.65 18.31 -13.80
C LEU A 91 -3.21 18.79 -15.15
N ASP A 92 -3.22 20.09 -15.39
CA ASP A 92 -3.68 20.66 -16.65
C ASP A 92 -2.70 20.37 -17.79
N HIS A 93 -1.39 20.50 -17.56
CA HIS A 93 -0.38 20.10 -18.56
C HIS A 93 -0.48 18.62 -18.92
N VAL A 94 -0.63 17.73 -17.94
CA VAL A 94 -0.80 16.28 -18.18
C VAL A 94 -2.06 15.99 -19.00
N ARG A 95 -3.18 16.67 -18.72
CA ARG A 95 -4.42 16.50 -19.50
C ARG A 95 -4.28 17.01 -20.93
N GLN A 96 -3.67 18.19 -21.12
CA GLN A 96 -3.45 18.74 -22.46
C GLN A 96 -2.49 17.85 -23.27
N ALA A 97 -1.43 17.34 -22.63
CA ALA A 97 -0.54 16.35 -23.24
C ALA A 97 -1.32 15.10 -23.67
N ALA A 98 -2.16 14.54 -22.79
CA ALA A 98 -2.96 13.37 -23.10
C ALA A 98 -3.90 13.57 -24.29
N ILE A 99 -4.62 14.70 -24.35
CA ILE A 99 -5.49 15.06 -25.47
C ILE A 99 -4.69 15.11 -26.77
N SER A 100 -3.53 15.76 -26.74
CA SER A 100 -2.71 15.96 -27.94
C SER A 100 -2.07 14.68 -28.47
N GLU A 101 -1.78 13.71 -27.60
CA GLU A 101 -1.22 12.41 -27.98
C GLU A 101 -2.31 11.35 -28.23
N GLY A 102 -3.59 11.73 -28.13
CA GLY A 102 -4.72 10.82 -28.32
C GLY A 102 -4.84 9.74 -27.24
N VAL A 103 -4.33 10.00 -26.04
CA VAL A 103 -4.32 9.04 -24.92
C VAL A 103 -5.62 9.14 -24.13
N HIS A 104 -6.26 7.99 -23.88
CA HIS A 104 -7.47 7.95 -23.06
C HIS A 104 -7.11 8.17 -21.59
N VAL A 105 -7.82 9.10 -20.94
CA VAL A 105 -7.64 9.43 -19.52
C VAL A 105 -8.89 9.07 -18.74
N ASP A 106 -8.73 8.17 -17.77
CA ASP A 106 -9.72 7.90 -16.75
C ASP A 106 -9.38 8.67 -15.47
N SER A 107 -10.38 9.30 -14.87
CA SER A 107 -10.24 10.18 -13.72
C SER A 107 -11.25 9.81 -12.66
N GLN A 108 -10.79 9.20 -11.57
CA GLN A 108 -11.65 8.81 -10.45
C GLN A 108 -11.39 9.68 -9.22
N LEU A 109 -12.42 10.34 -8.71
CA LEU A 109 -12.33 11.12 -7.48
C LEU A 109 -12.66 10.26 -6.25
N SER A 110 -11.70 10.11 -5.34
CA SER A 110 -11.92 9.36 -4.09
C SER A 110 -12.87 10.09 -3.12
N SER A 111 -13.34 9.37 -2.10
CA SER A 111 -14.12 9.96 -1.01
C SER A 111 -13.33 10.99 -0.20
N LEU A 112 -12.00 10.97 -0.29
CA LEU A 112 -11.09 11.93 0.35
C LEU A 112 -10.73 13.12 -0.54
N GLY A 113 -11.41 13.28 -1.69
CA GLY A 113 -11.17 14.39 -2.62
C GLY A 113 -9.84 14.31 -3.37
N LEU A 114 -9.13 13.18 -3.28
CA LEU A 114 -7.92 12.92 -4.06
C LEU A 114 -8.31 12.25 -5.38
N ARG A 115 -7.85 12.80 -6.51
CA ARG A 115 -8.09 12.24 -7.85
C ARG A 115 -7.06 11.18 -8.24
N ALA A 116 -7.48 10.02 -8.71
CA ALA A 116 -6.60 9.10 -9.42
C ALA A 116 -6.70 9.38 -10.93
N LEU A 117 -5.57 9.54 -11.60
CA LEU A 117 -5.50 9.71 -13.05
C LEU A 117 -4.82 8.50 -13.66
N ARG A 118 -5.56 7.78 -14.51
CA ARG A 118 -5.10 6.60 -15.23
C ARG A 118 -5.11 6.88 -16.72
N PHE A 119 -4.10 6.40 -17.41
CA PHE A 119 -3.88 6.60 -18.84
C PHE A 119 -3.89 5.23 -19.50
N GLN A 120 -4.54 5.12 -20.66
CA GLN A 120 -4.62 3.90 -21.45
C GLN A 120 -4.13 4.22 -22.86
N ALA A 121 -3.00 3.62 -23.22
CA ALA A 121 -2.28 3.82 -24.48
C ALA A 121 -1.09 2.86 -24.55
N ASP A 122 -0.49 2.69 -25.72
CA ASP A 122 0.77 1.95 -25.81
C ASP A 122 1.94 2.71 -25.14
N GLN A 123 3.01 1.96 -24.83
CA GLN A 123 4.22 2.48 -24.20
C GLN A 123 4.82 3.70 -24.91
N GLY A 124 4.77 3.74 -26.25
CA GLY A 124 5.33 4.84 -27.05
C GLY A 124 4.53 6.12 -26.88
N GLN A 125 3.20 6.05 -26.94
CA GLN A 125 2.30 7.16 -26.67
C GLN A 125 2.42 7.66 -25.22
N LEU A 126 2.52 6.74 -24.24
CA LEU A 126 2.71 7.10 -22.84
C LEU A 126 4.05 7.83 -22.60
N GLY A 127 5.11 7.41 -23.29
CA GLY A 127 6.41 8.09 -23.27
C GLY A 127 6.32 9.53 -23.79
N LYS A 128 5.67 9.74 -24.95
CA LYS A 128 5.45 11.08 -25.53
C LYS A 128 4.60 11.97 -24.64
N LEU A 129 3.55 11.41 -24.03
CA LEU A 129 2.71 12.11 -23.06
C LEU A 129 3.55 12.61 -21.89
N ALA A 130 4.39 11.74 -21.33
CA ALA A 130 5.25 12.08 -20.19
C ALA A 130 6.24 13.21 -20.53
N GLU A 131 6.92 13.09 -21.68
CA GLU A 131 7.84 14.09 -22.20
C GLU A 131 7.16 15.45 -22.35
N LYS A 132 5.99 15.48 -22.99
CA LYS A 132 5.22 16.71 -23.21
C LYS A 132 4.67 17.33 -21.93
N ALA A 133 4.32 16.49 -20.96
CA ALA A 133 3.86 16.93 -19.64
C ALA A 133 5.03 17.33 -18.71
N GLY A 134 6.29 17.11 -19.11
CA GLY A 134 7.46 17.41 -18.29
C GLY A 134 7.61 16.49 -17.07
N VAL A 135 7.14 15.25 -17.17
CA VAL A 135 7.26 14.24 -16.10
C VAL A 135 7.97 12.98 -16.60
N PRO A 136 8.74 12.29 -15.76
CA PRO A 136 9.35 11.02 -16.15
C PRO A 136 8.28 9.94 -16.35
N TYR A 137 8.46 9.13 -17.40
CA TYR A 137 7.78 7.85 -17.57
C TYR A 137 8.62 6.73 -16.95
N LEU A 138 8.04 6.02 -15.98
CA LEU A 138 8.66 4.91 -15.29
C LEU A 138 8.06 3.61 -15.81
N HIS A 139 8.73 3.00 -16.79
CA HIS A 139 8.32 1.73 -17.39
C HIS A 139 8.23 0.60 -16.35
N GLU A 140 7.16 -0.20 -16.43
CA GLU A 140 6.90 -1.37 -15.59
C GLU A 140 7.12 -1.11 -14.09
N LEU A 141 6.70 0.06 -13.60
CA LEU A 141 6.99 0.46 -12.22
C LEU A 141 6.33 -0.50 -11.23
N ASP A 142 5.12 -0.97 -11.53
CA ASP A 142 4.39 -1.97 -10.76
C ASP A 142 5.18 -3.28 -10.59
N PHE A 143 5.71 -3.83 -11.69
CA PHE A 143 6.54 -5.05 -11.68
C PHE A 143 7.84 -4.84 -10.93
N ARG A 144 8.52 -3.71 -11.15
CA ARG A 144 9.77 -3.38 -10.46
C ARG A 144 9.55 -3.25 -8.95
N LEU A 145 8.48 -2.57 -8.54
CA LEU A 145 8.12 -2.44 -7.13
C LEU A 145 7.79 -3.79 -6.51
N ALA A 146 6.93 -4.59 -7.15
CA ALA A 146 6.56 -5.92 -6.65
C ALA A 146 7.77 -6.85 -6.54
N SER A 147 8.64 -6.85 -7.56
CA SER A 147 9.85 -7.68 -7.60
C SER A 147 10.88 -7.29 -6.54
N ALA A 148 10.99 -6.00 -6.23
CA ALA A 148 11.85 -5.45 -5.20
C ALA A 148 11.34 -5.70 -3.77
N LEU A 149 10.10 -6.17 -3.59
CA LEU A 149 9.57 -6.48 -2.26
C LEU A 149 10.41 -7.57 -1.59
N PRO A 150 10.81 -7.38 -0.33
CA PRO A 150 11.51 -8.41 0.41
C PRO A 150 10.56 -9.55 0.77
N ALA A 151 11.06 -10.79 0.80
CA ALA A 151 10.29 -11.91 1.34
C ALA A 151 10.04 -11.69 2.85
N VAL A 152 8.78 -11.78 3.29
CA VAL A 152 8.39 -11.48 4.67
C VAL A 152 9.06 -12.40 5.69
N ILE A 153 9.31 -13.65 5.30
CA ILE A 153 10.02 -14.61 6.15
C ILE A 153 11.50 -14.24 6.29
N GLY A 154 12.12 -13.70 5.23
CA GLY A 154 13.49 -13.20 5.26
C GLY A 154 13.61 -12.00 6.20
N LEU A 155 12.68 -11.05 6.14
CA LEU A 155 12.61 -9.93 7.08
C LEU A 155 12.47 -10.41 8.53
N ALA A 156 11.64 -11.42 8.75
CA ALA A 156 11.43 -11.97 10.09
C ALA A 156 12.68 -12.62 10.69
N TRP A 157 13.49 -13.28 9.87
CA TRP A 157 14.76 -13.86 10.30
C TRP A 157 15.85 -12.81 10.54
N ALA A 158 15.91 -11.77 9.71
CA ALA A 158 16.85 -10.66 9.84
C ALA A 158 16.52 -9.71 11.02
N ALA A 159 15.27 -9.73 11.50
CA ALA A 159 14.84 -8.88 12.61
C ALA A 159 15.61 -9.16 13.90
N ALA A 160 15.82 -8.13 14.71
CA ALA A 160 16.51 -8.25 15.98
C ALA A 160 15.77 -9.18 16.95
N ARG A 161 16.51 -10.09 17.60
CA ARG A 161 16.00 -10.85 18.75
C ARG A 161 15.67 -9.88 19.88
N ARG A 162 14.57 -10.10 20.58
CA ARG A 162 14.21 -9.34 21.78
C ARG A 162 13.71 -10.26 22.88
N SER A 163 13.94 -9.87 24.12
CA SER A 163 13.24 -10.45 25.26
C SER A 163 11.79 -9.98 25.29
N GLU A 164 10.96 -10.75 25.98
CA GLU A 164 9.58 -10.36 26.23
C GLU A 164 9.53 -9.10 27.12
N PRO A 165 8.70 -8.10 26.79
CA PRO A 165 8.53 -6.94 27.67
C PRO A 165 7.94 -7.34 29.02
N ILE A 166 8.56 -6.88 30.11
CA ILE A 166 8.10 -7.12 31.48
C ILE A 166 6.96 -6.14 31.81
N ASN A 167 5.90 -6.61 32.47
CA ASN A 167 4.71 -5.81 32.86
C ASN A 167 3.90 -5.25 31.69
N TRP A 168 3.91 -5.94 30.54
CA TRP A 168 3.07 -5.60 29.39
C TRP A 168 2.08 -6.73 29.15
N GLU A 169 0.84 -6.38 28.83
CA GLU A 169 -0.21 -7.34 28.53
C GLU A 169 0.03 -7.97 27.15
N PRO A 170 0.17 -9.30 27.07
CA PRO A 170 0.35 -9.99 25.80
C PRO A 170 -1.00 -10.23 25.12
N TRP A 171 -1.03 -9.94 23.82
CA TRP A 171 -2.09 -10.32 22.90
C TRP A 171 -1.46 -11.11 21.76
N SER A 172 -2.16 -12.10 21.23
CA SER A 172 -1.68 -12.94 20.14
C SER A 172 -2.65 -12.89 18.97
N TRP A 173 -2.13 -12.94 17.75
CA TRP A 173 -2.97 -13.03 16.56
C TRP A 173 -3.55 -14.44 16.41
N ASP A 174 -4.86 -14.52 16.21
CA ASP A 174 -5.58 -15.75 15.93
C ASP A 174 -6.00 -15.78 14.45
N PHE A 175 -5.50 -16.79 13.73
CA PHE A 175 -5.81 -16.97 12.32
C PHE A 175 -7.25 -17.42 12.07
N SER A 176 -7.88 -18.10 13.04
CA SER A 176 -9.25 -18.58 12.87
C SER A 176 -10.27 -17.45 12.92
N SER A 177 -10.09 -16.50 13.84
CA SER A 177 -10.96 -15.32 13.97
C SER A 177 -10.46 -14.10 13.19
N SER A 178 -9.24 -14.13 12.66
CA SER A 178 -8.56 -12.97 12.06
C SER A 178 -8.54 -11.76 13.02
N ASP A 179 -8.25 -12.01 14.29
CA ASP A 179 -8.26 -10.98 15.33
C ASP A 179 -7.17 -11.18 16.39
N TRP A 180 -6.93 -10.13 17.18
CA TRP A 180 -6.06 -10.17 18.35
C TRP A 180 -6.82 -10.71 19.56
N VAL A 181 -6.35 -11.80 20.14
CA VAL A 181 -6.91 -12.41 21.35
C VAL A 181 -5.96 -12.24 22.54
N ALA A 182 -6.52 -12.13 23.74
CA ALA A 182 -5.74 -11.98 24.95
C ALA A 182 -4.87 -13.22 25.23
N GLY A 183 -3.69 -12.99 25.80
CA GLY A 183 -2.78 -14.05 26.22
C GLY A 183 -1.69 -14.40 25.20
N ARG A 184 -0.90 -15.40 25.56
CA ARG A 184 0.27 -15.86 24.79
C ARG A 184 -0.09 -17.09 23.98
N ARG A 185 0.07 -17.00 22.66
CA ARG A 185 0.06 -18.17 21.78
C ARG A 185 1.45 -18.37 21.17
N PRO A 186 1.90 -19.63 20.97
CA PRO A 186 3.14 -19.91 20.28
C PRO A 186 2.99 -19.64 18.77
N ASN A 187 4.12 -19.55 18.05
CA ASN A 187 4.18 -19.46 16.58
C ASN A 187 3.24 -18.42 15.94
N THR A 188 3.05 -17.25 16.55
CA THR A 188 2.17 -16.22 15.98
C THR A 188 2.71 -14.82 16.24
N ALA A 189 2.10 -13.83 15.59
CA ALA A 189 2.31 -12.44 15.90
C ALA A 189 1.79 -12.14 17.31
N ARG A 190 2.56 -11.36 18.07
CA ARG A 190 2.21 -10.88 19.40
C ARG A 190 2.21 -9.37 19.43
N ARG A 191 1.24 -8.80 20.13
CA ARG A 191 1.16 -7.40 20.47
C ARG A 191 1.24 -7.29 21.99
N TYR A 192 2.19 -6.50 22.46
CA TYR A 192 2.34 -6.16 23.87
C TYR A 192 1.82 -4.76 24.08
N VAL A 193 0.98 -4.55 25.10
CA VAL A 193 0.44 -3.23 25.46
C VAL A 193 0.84 -2.90 26.90
N ASN A 194 1.39 -1.72 27.13
CA ASN A 194 1.70 -1.26 28.49
C ASN A 194 0.52 -0.49 29.10
N ARG A 195 0.62 -0.20 30.40
CA ARG A 195 -0.39 0.60 31.14
C ARG A 195 -0.64 2.02 30.58
N HIS A 196 0.24 2.52 29.72
CA HIS A 196 0.13 3.83 29.07
C HIS A 196 -0.38 3.71 27.62
N GLY A 197 -0.82 2.53 27.18
CA GLY A 197 -1.33 2.28 25.83
C GLY A 197 -0.26 2.17 24.74
N ALA A 198 1.04 2.24 25.07
CA ALA A 198 2.11 2.03 24.10
C ALA A 198 2.13 0.56 23.66
N MET A 199 2.32 0.34 22.35
CA MET A 199 2.26 -0.99 21.74
C MET A 199 3.60 -1.42 21.17
N ARG A 200 3.93 -2.71 21.31
CA ARG A 200 5.06 -3.35 20.63
C ARG A 200 4.58 -4.59 19.92
N HIS A 201 4.97 -4.72 18.66
CA HIS A 201 4.64 -5.89 17.84
C HIS A 201 5.87 -6.77 17.69
N MET A 202 5.67 -8.07 17.83
CA MET A 202 6.71 -9.07 17.78
C MET A 202 6.19 -10.33 17.07
N LEU A 203 7.09 -11.11 16.52
CA LEU A 203 6.81 -12.46 16.05
C LEU A 203 7.46 -13.45 17.00
N HIS A 204 6.69 -14.45 17.42
CA HIS A 204 7.18 -15.52 18.27
C HIS A 204 7.47 -16.78 17.46
N PHE A 205 8.72 -17.22 17.41
CA PHE A 205 9.12 -18.52 16.86
C PHE A 205 9.41 -19.50 17.99
N ARG A 206 8.78 -20.70 17.99
CA ARG A 206 8.95 -21.70 19.07
C ARG A 206 10.41 -22.02 19.42
N ARG A 207 11.32 -22.03 18.42
CA ARG A 207 12.77 -22.27 18.62
C ARG A 207 13.65 -21.03 18.40
N GLY A 208 13.05 -19.90 18.01
CA GLY A 208 13.78 -18.68 17.63
C GLY A 208 13.66 -17.52 18.63
N GLY A 209 12.74 -17.63 19.60
CA GLY A 209 12.39 -16.55 20.52
C GLY A 209 11.54 -15.47 19.84
N LEU A 210 11.50 -14.28 20.46
CA LEU A 210 10.76 -13.13 19.94
C LEU A 210 11.64 -12.30 19.00
N ARG A 211 11.01 -11.79 17.94
CA ARG A 211 11.61 -10.91 16.92
C ARG A 211 10.78 -9.64 16.79
N LYS A 212 11.39 -8.46 16.89
CA LYS A 212 10.66 -7.19 16.73
C LYS A 212 10.35 -6.95 15.25
N LEU A 213 9.07 -6.84 14.90
CA LEU A 213 8.60 -6.58 13.54
C LEU A 213 7.44 -5.57 13.58
N GLY A 214 7.17 -4.93 12.44
CA GLY A 214 5.94 -4.15 12.28
C GLY A 214 4.68 -5.03 12.48
N PRO A 215 3.54 -4.44 12.87
CA PRO A 215 2.32 -5.19 13.21
C PRO A 215 1.89 -6.17 12.12
N PHE A 216 1.77 -5.68 10.89
CA PHE A 216 1.28 -6.50 9.78
C PHE A 216 2.35 -7.45 9.26
N LEU A 217 3.62 -7.03 9.21
CA LEU A 217 4.73 -7.93 8.87
C LEU A 217 4.80 -9.14 9.81
N ALA A 218 4.57 -8.95 11.11
CA ALA A 218 4.54 -10.06 12.06
C ALA A 218 3.40 -11.05 11.76
N ILE A 219 2.21 -10.56 11.38
CA ILE A 219 1.06 -11.40 11.01
C ILE A 219 1.36 -12.23 9.76
N TYR A 220 1.84 -11.59 8.69
CA TYR A 220 2.16 -12.29 7.43
C TYR A 220 3.36 -13.24 7.59
N ALA A 221 4.38 -12.88 8.36
CA ALA A 221 5.48 -13.78 8.67
C ALA A 221 5.03 -14.99 9.50
N ALA A 222 4.15 -14.79 10.49
CA ALA A 222 3.53 -15.89 11.22
C ALA A 222 2.70 -16.78 10.28
N ALA A 223 1.91 -16.18 9.40
CA ALA A 223 1.09 -16.92 8.44
C ALA A 223 1.96 -17.82 7.55
N ALA A 224 2.99 -17.23 6.93
CA ALA A 224 3.96 -17.95 6.10
C ALA A 224 4.65 -19.08 6.87
N HIS A 225 5.09 -18.83 8.11
CA HIS A 225 5.76 -19.84 8.92
C HIS A 225 4.87 -21.04 9.28
N ASN A 226 3.55 -20.82 9.43
CA ASN A 226 2.60 -21.86 9.80
C ASN A 226 1.80 -22.41 8.60
N GLY A 227 2.14 -22.05 7.37
CA GLY A 227 1.39 -22.46 6.17
C GLY A 227 -0.07 -21.99 6.18
N ARG A 228 -0.36 -20.84 6.82
CA ARG A 228 -1.70 -20.26 6.87
C ARG A 228 -1.88 -19.21 5.78
N ARG A 229 -3.06 -19.21 5.16
CA ARG A 229 -3.46 -18.20 4.18
C ARG A 229 -4.19 -17.05 4.88
N VAL A 230 -3.74 -15.82 4.63
CA VAL A 230 -4.32 -14.56 5.08
C VAL A 230 -4.79 -13.73 3.89
N ALA A 231 -3.96 -13.63 2.84
CA ALA A 231 -4.31 -12.96 1.59
C ALA A 231 -4.74 -13.97 0.52
N SER A 232 -5.63 -13.53 -0.35
CA SER A 232 -6.12 -14.30 -1.49
C SER A 232 -6.23 -13.41 -2.72
N TYR A 233 -6.08 -13.99 -3.91
CA TYR A 233 -6.31 -13.28 -5.16
C TYR A 233 -7.37 -14.01 -5.98
N ASP A 234 -8.26 -13.24 -6.59
CA ASP A 234 -9.23 -13.72 -7.57
C ASP A 234 -8.83 -13.21 -8.95
N VAL A 235 -8.45 -14.16 -9.82
CA VAL A 235 -7.99 -13.89 -11.19
C VAL A 235 -9.10 -13.29 -12.05
N ARG A 236 -10.35 -13.70 -11.84
CA ARG A 236 -11.47 -13.26 -12.68
C ARG A 236 -11.82 -11.80 -12.43
N SER A 237 -11.88 -11.39 -11.16
CA SER A 237 -12.13 -10.00 -10.78
C SER A 237 -10.85 -9.14 -10.73
N ARG A 238 -9.67 -9.75 -10.88
CA ARG A 238 -8.36 -9.10 -10.74
C ARG A 238 -8.20 -8.40 -9.39
N GLU A 239 -8.66 -9.06 -8.32
CA GLU A 239 -8.71 -8.51 -6.97
C GLU A 239 -7.79 -9.25 -6.01
N LEU A 240 -6.86 -8.52 -5.39
CA LEU A 240 -6.13 -8.98 -4.22
C LEU A 240 -6.92 -8.59 -2.96
N ARG A 241 -7.28 -9.58 -2.15
CA ARG A 241 -8.14 -9.42 -0.97
C ARG A 241 -7.39 -9.79 0.31
N VAL A 242 -7.51 -8.95 1.33
CA VAL A 242 -6.92 -9.17 2.66
C VAL A 242 -7.92 -8.80 3.76
N PRO A 243 -7.85 -9.38 4.98
CA PRO A 243 -8.69 -8.94 6.08
C PRO A 243 -8.33 -7.51 6.50
N ARG A 244 -9.33 -6.68 6.78
CA ARG A 244 -9.20 -5.28 7.21
C ARG A 244 -8.43 -5.13 8.53
N ARG A 245 -8.45 -6.15 9.38
CA ARG A 245 -7.65 -6.20 10.63
C ARG A 245 -6.18 -6.61 10.41
N SER A 246 -5.86 -7.09 9.21
CA SER A 246 -4.50 -7.46 8.78
C SER A 246 -4.20 -6.94 7.35
N PRO A 247 -4.26 -5.61 7.14
CA PRO A 247 -3.93 -4.99 5.86
C PRO A 247 -2.52 -5.37 5.40
N LEU A 248 -2.26 -5.20 4.11
CA LEU A 248 -0.92 -5.40 3.57
C LEU A 248 0.09 -4.49 4.29
N PRO A 249 1.33 -4.96 4.54
CA PRO A 249 2.42 -4.07 4.93
C PRO A 249 2.61 -2.97 3.88
N GLU A 250 3.01 -1.77 4.30
CA GLU A 250 2.97 -0.54 3.50
C GLU A 250 3.58 -0.69 2.09
N ALA A 251 4.78 -1.26 1.98
CA ALA A 251 5.43 -1.47 0.67
C ALA A 251 4.62 -2.40 -0.26
N PHE A 252 3.98 -3.43 0.29
CA PHE A 252 3.15 -4.37 -0.47
C PHE A 252 1.83 -3.73 -0.88
N SER A 253 1.23 -2.95 0.02
CA SER A 253 0.03 -2.16 -0.24
C SER A 253 0.27 -1.19 -1.41
N ARG A 254 1.41 -0.50 -1.38
CA ARG A 254 1.83 0.42 -2.44
C ARG A 254 2.04 -0.28 -3.78
N ALA A 255 2.74 -1.42 -3.80
CA ALA A 255 2.92 -2.18 -5.04
C ALA A 255 1.56 -2.59 -5.65
N ALA A 256 0.62 -3.06 -4.82
CA ALA A 256 -0.72 -3.42 -5.28
C ALA A 256 -1.52 -2.20 -5.80
N CYS A 257 -1.51 -1.09 -5.07
CA CYS A 257 -2.24 0.11 -5.47
C CYS A 257 -1.68 0.79 -6.71
N ILE A 258 -0.35 0.82 -6.90
CA ILE A 258 0.27 1.33 -8.13
C ILE A 258 -0.08 0.43 -9.32
N ALA A 259 -0.05 -0.89 -9.15
CA ALA A 259 -0.46 -1.83 -10.19
C ALA A 259 -1.93 -1.65 -10.60
N GLY A 260 -2.84 -1.41 -9.64
CA GLY A 260 -4.26 -1.19 -9.91
C GLY A 260 -4.64 0.25 -10.31
N GLY A 261 -3.73 1.20 -10.10
CA GLY A 261 -3.95 2.64 -10.28
C GLY A 261 -4.97 3.25 -9.32
N LEU A 262 -5.36 2.54 -8.25
CA LEU A 262 -6.43 2.92 -7.33
C LEU A 262 -6.07 2.56 -5.87
N PRO A 263 -6.57 3.33 -4.88
CA PRO A 263 -6.38 2.98 -3.48
C PRO A 263 -7.19 1.72 -3.14
N SER A 264 -6.81 1.06 -2.05
CA SER A 264 -7.60 -0.04 -1.53
C SER A 264 -9.00 0.41 -1.13
N THR A 265 -10.00 -0.43 -1.39
CA THR A 265 -11.39 -0.20 -0.98
C THR A 265 -11.78 -1.19 0.13
N GLY A 266 -12.70 -0.77 0.98
CA GLY A 266 -13.20 -1.63 2.06
C GLY A 266 -14.51 -2.28 1.66
N ASP A 267 -14.57 -3.62 1.74
CA ASP A 267 -15.79 -4.41 1.53
C ASP A 267 -15.99 -5.34 2.73
N GLY A 268 -16.98 -5.05 3.58
CA GLY A 268 -17.19 -5.76 4.84
C GLY A 268 -15.92 -5.86 5.70
N ASP A 269 -15.51 -7.09 6.03
CA ASP A 269 -14.28 -7.36 6.80
C ASP A 269 -13.00 -7.29 5.96
N ARG A 270 -13.08 -7.07 4.64
CA ARG A 270 -11.96 -7.12 3.71
C ARG A 270 -11.52 -5.74 3.26
N LEU A 271 -10.26 -5.69 2.84
CA LEU A 271 -9.71 -4.68 1.96
C LEU A 271 -9.45 -5.33 0.59
N ILE A 272 -9.85 -4.63 -0.46
CA ILE A 272 -9.74 -5.04 -1.85
C ILE A 272 -8.78 -4.11 -2.57
N TYR A 273 -7.79 -4.69 -3.22
CA TYR A 273 -6.91 -4.03 -4.17
C TYR A 273 -7.34 -4.50 -5.56
N GLY A 274 -8.08 -3.65 -6.28
CA GLY A 274 -8.65 -3.97 -7.58
C GLY A 274 -7.69 -3.70 -8.74
N ASN A 275 -7.97 -4.31 -9.90
CA ASN A 275 -7.21 -4.17 -11.15
C ASN A 275 -5.73 -4.57 -11.04
N VAL A 276 -5.35 -5.38 -10.05
CA VAL A 276 -3.96 -5.87 -9.93
C VAL A 276 -3.77 -6.98 -10.96
N ALA A 277 -2.75 -6.89 -11.82
CA ALA A 277 -2.44 -7.97 -12.78
C ALA A 277 -2.09 -9.30 -12.06
N PRO A 278 -2.48 -10.46 -12.60
CA PRO A 278 -2.24 -11.77 -11.96
C PRO A 278 -0.77 -12.04 -11.64
N GLU A 279 0.15 -11.60 -12.49
CA GLU A 279 1.59 -11.74 -12.35
C GLU A 279 2.09 -10.93 -11.14
N ILE A 280 1.63 -9.69 -11.03
CA ILE A 280 1.96 -8.80 -9.90
C ILE A 280 1.40 -9.36 -8.59
N ALA A 281 0.13 -9.80 -8.60
CA ALA A 281 -0.48 -10.42 -7.43
C ALA A 281 0.25 -11.68 -6.99
N SER A 282 0.71 -12.50 -7.94
CA SER A 282 1.51 -13.70 -7.67
C SER A 282 2.83 -13.38 -6.99
N ILE A 283 3.55 -12.36 -7.47
CA ILE A 283 4.80 -11.89 -6.86
C ILE A 283 4.52 -11.40 -5.43
N ILE A 284 3.50 -10.56 -5.24
CA ILE A 284 3.12 -10.03 -3.92
C ILE A 284 2.79 -11.18 -2.95
N LEU A 285 1.95 -12.13 -3.35
CA LEU A 285 1.56 -13.27 -2.52
C LEU A 285 2.76 -14.17 -2.20
N ALA A 286 3.63 -14.44 -3.17
CA ALA A 286 4.85 -15.23 -2.95
C ALA A 286 5.79 -14.53 -1.95
N ARG A 287 5.98 -13.21 -2.07
CA ARG A 287 6.80 -12.42 -1.13
C ARG A 287 6.18 -12.37 0.28
N LEU A 288 4.86 -12.44 0.39
CA LEU A 288 4.14 -12.58 1.67
C LEU A 288 4.14 -14.03 2.21
N GLY A 289 4.73 -14.99 1.49
CA GLY A 289 4.71 -16.40 1.84
C GLY A 289 3.30 -16.99 1.87
N GLN A 290 2.40 -16.48 1.03
CA GLN A 290 1.02 -16.93 0.91
C GLN A 290 0.92 -17.97 -0.21
N PRO A 291 0.24 -19.11 0.01
CA PRO A 291 0.12 -20.14 -1.02
C PRO A 291 -0.73 -19.62 -2.17
N LEU A 292 -0.19 -19.67 -3.38
CA LEU A 292 -0.93 -19.38 -4.61
C LEU A 292 -2.11 -20.36 -4.72
N SER A 293 -3.24 -19.86 -5.23
CA SER A 293 -4.35 -20.74 -5.57
C SER A 293 -3.90 -21.69 -6.68
N PRO A 294 -4.30 -22.98 -6.69
CA PRO A 294 -3.95 -23.90 -7.78
C PRO A 294 -4.42 -23.41 -9.15
N PHE A 295 -5.39 -22.49 -9.21
CA PHE A 295 -5.82 -21.81 -10.45
C PHE A 295 -4.75 -20.90 -11.09
N PHE A 296 -3.64 -20.59 -10.40
CA PHE A 296 -2.48 -19.98 -11.05
C PHE A 296 -1.63 -20.98 -11.84
N GLN A 297 -1.95 -22.28 -11.73
CA GLN A 297 -1.38 -23.35 -12.55
C GLN A 297 -2.32 -23.66 -13.71
N GLU A 298 -2.61 -22.68 -14.57
CA GLU A 298 -3.25 -23.02 -15.85
C GLU A 298 -2.19 -23.65 -16.77
N SER A 299 -2.38 -24.96 -16.92
CA SER A 299 -2.10 -25.86 -18.03
C SER A 299 -1.15 -25.33 -19.12
N PRO A 300 -0.02 -26.03 -19.41
CA PRO A 300 0.70 -25.80 -20.65
C PRO A 300 -0.30 -25.97 -21.80
N GLY A 301 -0.44 -24.92 -22.61
CA GLY A 301 -1.28 -24.94 -23.80
C GLY A 301 -0.94 -26.18 -24.63
N VAL A 302 -1.90 -27.11 -24.68
CA VAL A 302 -1.91 -28.14 -25.71
C VAL A 302 -2.30 -27.40 -26.99
N ASN A 303 -1.27 -27.01 -27.74
CA ASN A 303 -1.44 -26.71 -29.15
C ASN A 303 -1.84 -28.02 -29.84
N SER A 304 -3.10 -28.10 -30.26
CA SER A 304 -3.59 -29.07 -31.24
C SER A 304 -4.17 -28.32 -32.41
#